data_AF-A0A257ZNC1-F1
#
_entry.id   AF-A0A257ZNC1-F1
#
_cell.length_a   1.000
_cell.length_b   1.000
_cell.length_c   1.000
_cell.angle_alpha   90.00
_cell.angle_beta   90.00
_cell.angle_gamma   90.00
#
_symmetry.space_group_name_H-M   'P 1'
#
loop_
_entity.id
_entity.type
_entity.pdbx_description
1 polymer ?
#
loop_
_entity_poly.entity_id
_entity_poly.type
_entity_poly.pdbx_seq_one_letter_code
_entity_poly.pdbx_strand_id
1 'polypeptide(L)'
;MQMRLEDFRDETCLWCGGEIDMDQPHASKRLYCGSECRNAYHNDLRKQGERGDRLALNRHCRLCERPIPAERDLRAIYCSHRCKKLTMQRAYRARQRNLVEIGRQAIAQSRFHCQEITT
;
A
#
# COMPACT_ATOMS: atom_id res chain seq x y z
N MET A 1 -5.76 17.07 40.67
CA MET A 1 -5.80 16.97 39.19
C MET A 1 -7.22 16.64 38.79
N GLN A 2 -7.98 17.61 38.26
CA GLN A 2 -9.27 17.35 37.64
C GLN A 2 -9.23 18.01 36.27
N MET A 3 -8.74 17.26 35.28
CA MET A 3 -8.95 17.61 33.88
C MET A 3 -10.43 17.40 33.59
N ARG A 4 -11.18 18.49 33.39
CA ARG A 4 -12.59 18.43 33.01
C ARG A 4 -12.69 17.95 31.56
N LEU A 5 -13.59 17.02 31.32
CA LEU A 5 -13.89 16.42 30.01
C LEU A 5 -14.71 17.36 29.09
N GLU A 6 -14.70 18.68 29.31
CA GLU A 6 -15.60 19.62 28.64
C GLU A 6 -14.97 20.45 27.50
N ASP A 7 -13.68 20.31 27.19
CA ASP A 7 -12.94 21.25 26.32
C ASP A 7 -12.45 20.70 24.96
N PHE A 8 -13.09 19.69 24.36
CA PHE A 8 -12.64 19.13 23.06
C PHE A 8 -13.75 18.99 22.01
N ARG A 9 -14.70 19.91 21.96
CA ARG A 9 -15.36 20.18 20.68
C ARG A 9 -14.58 21.32 20.08
N ASP A 10 -13.65 20.98 19.18
CA ASP A 10 -12.85 21.96 18.49
C ASP A 10 -13.78 23.06 17.93
N GLU A 11 -13.73 24.25 18.53
CA GLU A 11 -14.39 25.48 18.04
C GLU A 11 -13.77 25.97 16.73
N THR A 12 -13.04 25.07 16.06
CA THR A 12 -12.30 25.29 14.84
C THR A 12 -12.84 24.37 13.76
N CYS A 13 -12.89 24.91 12.56
CA CYS A 13 -13.31 24.22 11.36
C CYS A 13 -12.37 23.04 11.09
N LEU A 14 -12.91 21.83 10.99
CA LEU A 14 -12.15 20.63 10.71
C LEU A 14 -11.37 20.68 9.37
N TRP A 15 -11.78 21.56 8.44
CA TRP A 15 -11.15 21.71 7.14
C TRP A 15 -10.06 22.78 7.11
N CYS A 16 -10.36 24.01 7.56
CA CYS A 16 -9.44 25.14 7.44
C CYS A 16 -8.79 25.57 8.76
N GLY A 17 -9.21 25.01 9.89
CA GLY A 17 -8.76 25.40 11.23
C GLY A 17 -9.26 26.76 11.72
N GLY A 18 -10.09 27.47 10.94
CA GLY A 18 -10.66 28.76 11.33
C GLY A 18 -11.79 28.63 12.36
N GLU A 19 -12.03 29.66 13.15
CA GLU A 19 -13.04 29.67 14.21
C GLU A 19 -14.46 29.47 13.64
N ILE A 20 -15.28 28.74 14.40
CA ILE A 20 -16.70 28.55 14.09
C ILE A 20 -17.48 29.59 14.87
N ASP A 21 -18.29 30.37 14.17
CA ASP A 21 -19.22 31.32 14.77
C ASP A 21 -20.25 30.59 15.64
N MET A 22 -20.13 30.75 16.96
CA MET A 22 -20.93 30.08 17.97
C MET A 22 -22.26 30.79 18.26
N ASP A 23 -22.45 32.01 17.76
CA ASP A 23 -23.68 32.80 17.95
C ASP A 23 -24.81 32.32 17.00
N GLN A 24 -24.49 31.40 16.08
CA GLN A 24 -25.49 30.81 15.18
C GLN A 24 -26.23 29.62 15.80
N PRO A 25 -27.53 29.46 15.48
CA PRO A 25 -28.27 28.28 15.90
C PRO A 25 -27.59 26.99 15.41
N HIS A 26 -27.44 26.02 16.32
CA HIS A 26 -26.77 24.73 16.10
C HIS A 26 -25.25 24.77 15.88
N ALA A 27 -24.56 25.88 16.23
CA ALA A 27 -23.11 25.96 16.10
C ALA A 27 -22.36 24.87 16.89
N SER A 28 -22.88 24.46 18.05
CA SER A 28 -22.31 23.39 18.89
C SER A 28 -22.25 21.99 18.25
N LYS A 29 -22.93 21.78 17.11
CA LYS A 29 -22.87 20.53 16.32
C LYS A 29 -22.18 20.73 14.97
N ARG A 30 -21.73 21.95 14.67
CA ARG A 30 -21.20 22.33 13.37
C ARG A 30 -19.71 21.99 13.34
N LEU A 31 -19.29 21.25 12.31
CA LEU A 31 -17.90 20.80 12.13
C LEU A 31 -17.07 21.74 11.26
N TYR A 32 -17.73 22.69 10.58
CA TYR A 32 -17.10 23.55 9.57
C TYR A 32 -17.57 25.00 9.73
N CYS A 33 -16.66 25.96 9.55
CA CYS A 33 -17.00 27.39 9.64
C CYS A 33 -18.03 27.83 8.58
N GLY A 34 -18.15 27.11 7.47
CA GLY A 34 -19.10 27.44 6.40
C GLY A 34 -19.41 26.29 5.44
N SER A 35 -20.38 26.52 4.55
CA SER A 35 -20.75 25.60 3.47
C SER A 35 -19.59 25.33 2.52
N GLU A 36 -18.73 26.32 2.28
CA GLU A 36 -17.54 26.18 1.44
C GLU A 36 -16.57 25.14 2.00
N CYS A 37 -16.24 25.22 3.29
CA CYS A 37 -15.35 24.27 3.96
C CYS A 37 -15.96 22.87 4.03
N ARG A 38 -17.28 22.76 4.29
CA ARG A 38 -18.00 21.49 4.23
C ARG A 38 -17.92 20.87 2.83
N ASN A 39 -18.19 21.67 1.80
CA ASN A 39 -18.16 21.20 0.42
C ASN A 39 -16.74 20.83 -0.01
N ALA A 40 -15.73 21.59 0.42
CA ALA A 40 -14.33 21.28 0.16
C ALA A 40 -13.92 19.94 0.77
N TYR A 41 -14.26 19.70 2.04
CA TYR A 41 -14.02 18.43 2.71
C TYR A 41 -14.68 17.25 1.99
N HIS A 42 -15.97 17.34 1.67
CA HIS A 42 -16.67 16.25 0.97
C HIS A 42 -16.19 16.06 -0.48
N ASN A 43 -15.82 17.15 -1.17
CA ASN A 43 -15.23 17.06 -2.51
C ASN A 43 -13.84 16.43 -2.46
N ASP A 44 -13.02 16.73 -1.46
CA ASP A 44 -11.72 16.10 -1.27
C ASP A 44 -11.87 14.62 -0.93
N LEU A 45 -12.78 14.27 -0.01
CA LEU A 45 -13.10 12.88 0.31
C LEU A 45 -13.56 12.10 -0.94
N ARG A 46 -14.42 12.71 -1.78
CA ARG A 46 -14.85 12.12 -3.05
C ARG A 46 -13.69 11.97 -4.04
N LYS A 47 -12.82 12.98 -4.18
CA LYS A 47 -11.62 12.90 -5.03
C LYS A 47 -10.65 11.82 -4.55
N GLN A 48 -10.48 11.65 -3.24
CA GLN A 48 -9.66 10.59 -2.66
C GLN A 48 -10.25 9.21 -2.97
N GLY A 49 -11.58 9.05 -2.85
CA GLY A 49 -12.30 7.85 -3.28
C GLY A 49 -12.10 7.55 -4.77
N GLU A 50 -12.36 8.53 -5.64
CA GLU A 50 -12.17 8.41 -7.09
C GLU A 50 -10.72 8.08 -7.48
N ARG A 51 -9.73 8.65 -6.77
CA ARG A 51 -8.30 8.29 -6.95
C ARG A 51 -8.03 6.85 -6.52
N GLY A 52 -8.60 6.40 -5.40
CA GLY A 52 -8.52 5.02 -4.93
C GLY A 52 -9.11 4.03 -5.95
N ASP A 53 -10.28 4.36 -6.49
CA ASP A 53 -10.98 3.56 -7.50
C ASP A 53 -10.23 3.53 -8.83
N ARG A 54 -9.70 4.68 -9.30
CA ARG A 54 -8.83 4.74 -10.48
C ARG A 54 -7.54 3.94 -10.30
N LEU A 55 -6.93 3.99 -9.11
CA LEU A 55 -5.76 3.15 -8.80
C LEU A 55 -6.15 1.67 -8.80
N ALA A 56 -7.34 1.32 -8.31
CA ALA A 56 -7.83 -0.06 -8.32
C ALA A 56 -8.04 -0.57 -9.75
N LEU A 57 -8.62 0.24 -10.65
CA LEU A 57 -9.01 -0.12 -12.02
C LEU A 57 -7.84 -0.33 -13.00
N ASN A 58 -6.71 0.35 -12.82
CA ASN A 58 -5.57 0.28 -13.77
C ASN A 58 -4.47 -0.73 -13.37
N ARG A 59 -4.69 -1.53 -12.32
CA ARG A 59 -3.69 -2.51 -11.87
C ARG A 59 -3.80 -3.80 -12.67
N HIS A 60 -2.67 -4.24 -13.20
CA HIS A 60 -2.55 -5.51 -13.92
C HIS A 60 -1.67 -6.49 -13.14
N CYS A 61 -2.01 -7.77 -13.21
CA CYS A 61 -1.28 -8.85 -12.56
C CYS A 61 0.11 -8.98 -13.17
N ARG A 62 1.17 -8.95 -12.35
CA ARG A 62 2.55 -9.07 -12.83
C ARG A 62 2.87 -10.42 -13.51
N LEU A 63 2.07 -11.47 -13.29
CA LEU A 63 2.32 -12.80 -13.86
C LEU A 63 1.57 -13.06 -15.16
N CYS A 64 0.32 -12.62 -15.24
CA CYS A 64 -0.59 -12.98 -16.33
C CYS A 64 -1.25 -11.78 -17.00
N GLU A 65 -0.88 -10.57 -16.60
CA GLU A 65 -1.28 -9.28 -17.20
C GLU A 65 -2.79 -8.98 -17.15
N ARG A 66 -3.59 -9.86 -16.59
CA ARG A 66 -5.03 -9.60 -16.35
C ARG A 66 -5.24 -8.52 -15.30
N PRO A 67 -6.33 -7.75 -15.38
CA PRO A 67 -6.66 -6.77 -14.36
C PRO A 67 -6.76 -7.42 -12.97
N ILE A 68 -6.32 -6.69 -11.95
CA ILE A 68 -6.46 -7.08 -10.55
C ILE A 68 -7.87 -6.70 -10.10
N PRO A 69 -8.68 -7.65 -9.59
CA PRO A 69 -10.03 -7.35 -9.14
C PRO A 69 -10.08 -6.24 -8.09
N ALA A 70 -11.11 -5.41 -8.15
CA ALA A 70 -11.29 -4.29 -7.23
C ALA A 70 -11.48 -4.76 -5.78
N GLU A 71 -12.00 -5.98 -5.55
CA GLU A 71 -12.14 -6.54 -4.19
C GLU A 71 -10.80 -6.89 -3.53
N ARG A 72 -9.70 -6.86 -4.28
CA ARG A 72 -8.35 -7.13 -3.76
C ARG A 72 -7.76 -5.84 -3.20
N ASP A 73 -7.02 -5.99 -2.10
CA ASP A 73 -6.21 -4.94 -1.48
C ASP A 73 -5.52 -4.05 -2.53
N LEU A 74 -5.51 -2.73 -2.32
CA LEU A 74 -4.88 -1.73 -3.20
C LEU A 74 -3.38 -2.00 -3.46
N ARG A 75 -2.72 -2.75 -2.58
CA ARG A 75 -1.32 -3.18 -2.69
C ARG A 75 -1.14 -4.55 -3.34
N ALA A 76 -2.22 -5.23 -3.75
CA ALA A 76 -2.13 -6.51 -4.43
C ALA A 76 -1.38 -6.38 -5.76
N ILE A 77 -0.37 -7.26 -5.95
CA ILE A 77 0.46 -7.33 -7.18
C ILE A 77 -0.04 -8.43 -8.14
N TYR A 78 -0.84 -9.37 -7.63
CA TYR A 78 -1.34 -10.52 -8.37
C TYR A 78 -2.86 -10.59 -8.29
N CYS A 79 -3.51 -10.90 -9.42
CA CYS A 79 -4.95 -11.04 -9.51
C CYS A 79 -5.52 -12.17 -8.63
N SER A 80 -4.72 -13.20 -8.33
CA SER A 80 -5.17 -14.37 -7.55
C SER A 80 -4.07 -14.96 -6.67
N HIS A 81 -4.49 -15.74 -5.66
CA HIS A 81 -3.57 -16.55 -4.84
C HIS A 81 -2.78 -17.55 -5.70
N ARG A 82 -3.40 -18.12 -6.73
CA ARG A 82 -2.73 -19.02 -7.68
C ARG A 82 -1.56 -18.34 -8.37
N CYS A 83 -1.75 -17.12 -8.88
CA CYS A 83 -0.67 -16.36 -9.52
C CYS A 83 0.47 -16.06 -8.54
N LYS A 84 0.15 -15.66 -7.30
CA LYS A 84 1.15 -15.48 -6.24
C LYS A 84 1.96 -16.77 -6.02
N LYS A 85 1.29 -17.92 -5.85
CA LYS A 85 1.91 -19.21 -5.60
C LYS A 85 2.84 -19.65 -6.74
N LEU A 86 2.40 -19.48 -7.99
CA LEU A 86 3.21 -19.80 -9.17
C LEU A 86 4.49 -18.95 -9.24
N THR A 87 4.41 -17.65 -8.98
CA THR A 87 5.60 -16.78 -8.95
C THR A 87 6.58 -17.22 -7.86
N MET A 88 6.09 -17.54 -6.67
CA MET A 88 6.93 -18.04 -5.58
C MET A 88 7.59 -19.39 -5.93
N GLN A 89 6.85 -20.31 -6.54
CA GLN A 89 7.39 -21.60 -6.98
C GLN A 89 8.46 -21.44 -8.06
N ARG A 90 8.25 -20.54 -9.04
CA ARG A 90 9.27 -20.22 -10.06
C ARG A 90 10.55 -19.70 -9.41
N ALA A 91 10.43 -18.75 -8.48
CA ALA A 91 11.57 -18.20 -7.75
C ALA A 91 12.29 -19.25 -6.89
N TYR A 92 11.55 -20.14 -6.23
CA TYR A 92 12.13 -21.26 -5.48
C TYR A 92 12.92 -22.21 -6.39
N ARG A 93 12.34 -22.63 -7.51
CA ARG A 93 13.01 -23.53 -8.49
C ARG A 93 14.23 -22.88 -9.14
N ALA A 94 14.22 -21.57 -9.37
CA ALA A 94 15.39 -20.84 -9.86
C ALA A 94 16.52 -20.85 -8.82
N ARG A 95 16.22 -20.57 -7.55
CA ARG A 95 17.21 -20.64 -6.46
C ARG A 95 17.82 -22.04 -6.32
N GLN A 96 17.00 -23.08 -6.37
CA GLN A 96 17.49 -24.46 -6.32
C GLN A 96 18.45 -24.78 -7.46
N ARG A 97 18.13 -24.35 -8.69
CA ARG A 97 19.02 -24.52 -9.84
C ARG A 97 20.37 -23.80 -9.65
N ASN A 98 20.33 -22.56 -9.18
CA ASN A 98 21.56 -21.79 -8.91
C ASN A 98 22.43 -22.47 -7.85
N LEU A 99 21.84 -23.02 -6.79
CA LEU A 99 22.61 -23.75 -5.76
C LEU A 99 23.30 -24.99 -6.33
N VAL A 100 22.62 -25.75 -7.18
CA VAL A 100 23.21 -26.91 -7.87
C VAL A 100 24.34 -26.47 -8.81
N GLU A 101 24.17 -25.37 -9.53
CA GLU A 101 25.18 -24.83 -10.43
C GLU A 101 26.43 -24.35 -9.69
N ILE A 102 26.25 -23.61 -8.58
CA ILE A 102 27.34 -23.21 -7.69
C ILE A 102 28.09 -24.45 -7.17
N GLY A 103 27.37 -25.49 -6.74
CA GLY A 103 27.98 -26.74 -6.30
C GLY A 103 28.79 -27.44 -7.40
N ARG A 104 28.28 -27.49 -8.64
CA ARG A 104 29.01 -28.04 -9.79
C ARG A 104 30.28 -27.24 -10.10
N GLN A 105 30.20 -25.91 -10.07
CA GLN A 105 31.34 -25.03 -10.31
C GLN A 105 32.42 -25.22 -9.23
N ALA A 106 32.04 -25.31 -7.95
CA ALA A 106 32.97 -25.56 -6.86
C ALA A 106 33.72 -26.89 -7.03
N ILE A 107 33.02 -27.97 -7.38
CA ILE A 107 33.65 -29.29 -7.65
C ILE A 107 34.62 -29.22 -8.83
N ALA A 108 34.24 -28.52 -9.91
CA ALA A 108 35.09 -28.35 -11.09
C ALA A 108 36.36 -27.55 -10.76
N GLN A 109 36.25 -26.47 -9.98
CA GLN A 109 37.38 -25.66 -9.54
C GLN A 109 38.33 -26.45 -8.63
N SER A 110 37.80 -27.22 -7.67
CA SER A 110 38.64 -28.08 -6.82
C SER A 110 39.39 -29.16 -7.60
N ARG A 111 38.77 -29.71 -8.66
CA ARG A 111 39.45 -30.67 -9.55
C ARG A 111 40.61 -30.02 -10.32
N PHE A 112 40.44 -28.80 -10.81
CA PHE A 112 41.51 -28.06 -11.48
C PHE A 112 42.65 -27.74 -10.52
N HIS A 113 42.34 -27.27 -9.31
CA HIS A 113 43.36 -26.91 -8.32
C HIS A 113 44.21 -28.11 -7.85
N CYS A 114 43.62 -29.31 -7.76
CA CYS A 114 44.39 -30.51 -7.45
C CYS A 114 45.38 -30.91 -8.56
N GLN A 115 45.08 -30.62 -9.83
CA GLN A 115 45.96 -31.01 -10.94
C GLN A 115 47.22 -30.13 -11.02
N GLU A 116 47.12 -28.85 -10.64
CA GLU A 116 48.25 -27.91 -10.64
C GLU A 116 49.25 -28.16 -9.50
N ILE A 117 48.81 -28.74 -8.38
CA ILE A 117 49.67 -29.02 -7.21
C ILE A 117 50.49 -30.30 -7.40
N THR A 118 50.10 -31.19 -8.31
CA THR A 118 50.78 -32.48 -8.58
C THR A 118 51.89 -32.42 -9.63
N THR A 119 52.28 -31.22 -10.08
CA THR A 119 53.38 -30.96 -11.03
C THR A 119 54.54 -30.27 -10.34
#